data_AF-A0A537ZKE4-F1
#
_entry.id   AF-A0A537ZKE4-F1
#
_cell.length_a   1.000
_cell.length_b   1.000
_cell.length_c   1.000
_cell.angle_alpha   90.00
_cell.angle_beta   90.00
_cell.angle_gamma   90.00
#
_symmetry.space_group_name_H-M   'P 1'
#
loop_
_entity.id
_entity.type
_entity.pdbx_description
1 polymer ?
#
loop_
_entity_poly.entity_id
_entity_poly.type
_entity_poly.pdbx_seq_one_letter_code
_entity_poly.pdbx_strand_id
1 'polypeptide(L)'
;SAGFDQEIVAEEIARLEEVGLLDDERFAQEFVEHSLGRKLSGRRAVAPSLAAKGVARPMIERALQDVEVDEDARADELARARASRLQGLAPEVAYRRLVSFLARRGYQGTVARRAAASALRPQTGAEGPPEA
;
A
#
# COMPACT_ATOMS: atom_id res chain seq x y z
N SER A 1 -15.99 8.46 24.01
CA SER A 1 -16.59 9.76 23.63
C SER A 1 -16.41 10.71 24.80
N ALA A 2 -15.96 11.94 24.56
CA ALA A 2 -15.53 12.90 25.59
C ALA A 2 -16.69 13.63 26.31
N GLY A 3 -17.94 13.22 26.09
CA GLY A 3 -19.11 13.76 26.81
C GLY A 3 -19.68 15.07 26.27
N PHE A 4 -19.32 15.46 25.04
CA PHE A 4 -19.85 16.66 24.39
C PHE A 4 -21.25 16.45 23.82
N ASP A 5 -22.02 17.54 23.77
CA ASP A 5 -23.31 17.60 23.08
C ASP A 5 -23.13 17.33 21.58
N GLN A 6 -24.00 16.50 20.99
CA GLN A 6 -23.87 16.09 19.59
C GLN A 6 -24.19 17.22 18.61
N GLU A 7 -25.08 18.15 18.99
CA GLU A 7 -25.44 19.31 18.16
C GLU A 7 -24.27 20.30 18.09
N ILE A 8 -23.61 20.57 19.24
CA ILE A 8 -22.40 21.40 19.30
C ILE A 8 -21.26 20.78 18.49
N VAL A 9 -21.08 19.45 18.57
CA VAL A 9 -20.06 18.75 17.78
C VAL A 9 -20.35 18.86 16.28
N ALA A 10 -21.61 18.70 15.87
CA ALA A 10 -22.00 18.80 14.47
C ALA A 10 -21.80 20.23 13.90
N GLU A 11 -22.20 21.25 14.65
CA GLU A 11 -21.98 22.66 14.26
C GLU A 11 -20.49 22.99 14.13
N GLU A 12 -19.65 22.52 15.04
CA GLU A 12 -18.22 22.81 15.00
C GLU A 12 -17.52 22.04 13.87
N ILE A 13 -17.92 20.79 13.59
CA ILE A 13 -17.44 20.06 12.40
C ILE A 13 -17.80 20.84 11.13
N ALA A 14 -19.04 21.31 10.99
CA ALA A 14 -19.47 22.08 9.82
C ALA A 14 -18.67 23.38 9.66
N ARG A 15 -18.39 24.09 10.77
CA ARG A 15 -17.53 25.29 10.76
C ARG A 15 -16.12 24.96 10.28
N LEU A 16 -15.52 23.88 10.78
CA LEU A 16 -14.18 23.44 10.40
C LEU A 16 -14.09 23.01 8.93
N GLU A 17 -15.14 22.38 8.40
CA GLU A 17 -15.27 22.08 6.97
C GLU A 17 -15.39 23.36 6.14
N GLU A 18 -16.23 24.32 6.56
CA GLU A 18 -16.42 25.60 5.87
C GLU A 18 -15.13 26.40 5.73
N VAL A 19 -14.30 26.44 6.78
CA VAL A 19 -12.98 27.11 6.73
C VAL A 19 -11.87 26.24 6.16
N GLY A 20 -12.18 25.03 5.68
CA GLY A 20 -11.24 24.10 5.02
C GLY A 20 -10.20 23.47 5.95
N LEU A 21 -10.43 23.50 7.27
CA LEU A 21 -9.61 22.82 8.28
C LEU A 21 -9.92 21.32 8.37
N LEU A 22 -11.13 20.91 7.98
CA LEU A 22 -11.49 19.52 7.69
C LEU A 22 -11.77 19.39 6.18
N ASP A 23 -11.06 18.48 5.52
CA ASP A 23 -11.25 18.16 4.11
C ASP A 23 -10.95 16.68 3.90
N ASP A 24 -12.00 15.87 3.99
CA ASP A 24 -11.90 14.41 3.83
C ASP A 24 -11.53 13.99 2.40
N GLU A 25 -11.86 14.81 1.38
CA GLU A 25 -11.53 14.51 -0.01
C GLU A 25 -10.04 14.71 -0.26
N ARG A 26 -9.47 15.83 0.19
CA ARG A 26 -8.02 16.09 0.17
C ARG A 26 -7.27 15.06 0.99
N PHE A 27 -7.76 14.75 2.19
CA PHE A 27 -7.17 13.71 3.01
C PHE A 27 -7.15 12.35 2.30
N ALA A 28 -8.24 11.97 1.63
CA ALA A 28 -8.32 10.72 0.88
C ALA A 28 -7.30 10.68 -0.27
N GLN A 29 -7.18 11.76 -1.05
CA GLN A 29 -6.22 11.87 -2.15
C GLN A 29 -4.77 11.73 -1.67
N GLU A 30 -4.36 12.53 -0.69
CA GLU A 30 -3.00 12.47 -0.11
C GLU A 30 -2.70 11.09 0.47
N PHE A 31 -3.68 10.47 1.12
CA PHE A 31 -3.53 9.13 1.68
C PHE A 31 -3.35 8.08 0.59
N VAL A 32 -4.10 8.15 -0.52
CA VAL A 32 -3.94 7.23 -1.66
C VAL A 32 -2.55 7.40 -2.28
N GLU A 33 -2.14 8.62 -2.59
CA GLU A 33 -0.82 8.92 -3.16
C GLU A 33 0.31 8.42 -2.25
N HIS A 34 0.24 8.72 -0.96
CA HIS A 34 1.22 8.26 0.00
C HIS A 34 1.23 6.73 0.13
N SER A 35 0.06 6.10 0.16
CA SER A 35 -0.10 4.65 0.31
C SER A 35 0.41 3.89 -0.90
N LEU A 36 0.09 4.37 -2.11
CA LEU A 36 0.45 3.72 -3.36
C LEU A 36 1.87 4.11 -3.80
N GLY A 37 2.23 5.39 -3.78
CA GLY A 37 3.54 5.86 -4.18
C GLY A 37 4.62 5.52 -3.16
N ARG A 38 4.59 6.15 -1.98
CA ARG A 38 5.72 6.04 -1.01
C ARG A 38 5.75 4.72 -0.26
N LYS A 39 4.57 4.23 0.13
CA LYS A 39 4.43 3.03 0.97
C LYS A 39 4.42 1.73 0.16
N LEU A 40 4.24 1.79 -1.16
CA LEU A 40 4.09 0.62 -2.03
C LEU A 40 3.02 -0.36 -1.51
N SER A 41 1.86 0.17 -1.08
CA SER A 41 0.74 -0.65 -0.62
C SER A 41 -0.03 -1.21 -1.80
N GLY A 42 -0.45 -2.48 -1.76
CA GLY A 42 -1.40 -2.99 -2.75
C GLY A 42 -2.74 -2.25 -2.64
N ARG A 43 -3.42 -2.05 -3.78
CA ARG A 43 -4.62 -1.21 -3.87
C ARG A 43 -5.72 -1.65 -2.91
N ARG A 44 -5.82 -2.96 -2.63
CA ARG A 44 -6.82 -3.57 -1.75
C ARG A 44 -6.68 -3.17 -0.28
N ALA A 45 -5.50 -2.71 0.15
CA ALA A 45 -5.28 -2.27 1.53
C ALA A 45 -5.69 -0.81 1.76
N VAL A 46 -5.85 0.00 0.71
CA VAL A 46 -6.05 1.45 0.83
C VAL A 46 -7.47 1.80 1.26
N ALA A 47 -8.49 1.26 0.58
CA ALA A 47 -9.89 1.56 0.91
C ALA A 47 -10.29 1.19 2.36
N PRO A 48 -9.96 -0.01 2.89
CA PRO A 48 -10.27 -0.33 4.29
C PRO A 48 -9.55 0.60 5.28
N SER A 49 -8.33 1.06 4.93
CA SER A 49 -7.57 1.97 5.79
C SER A 49 -8.20 3.36 5.85
N LEU A 50 -8.74 3.85 4.74
CA LEU A 50 -9.50 5.12 4.69
C LEU A 50 -10.85 4.99 5.42
N ALA A 51 -11.56 3.89 5.22
CA ALA A 51 -12.83 3.64 5.91
C ALA A 51 -12.63 3.55 7.44
N ALA A 52 -11.57 2.89 7.91
CA ALA A 52 -11.21 2.83 9.32
C ALA A 52 -10.84 4.21 9.92
N LYS A 53 -10.58 5.21 9.07
CA LYS A 53 -10.32 6.60 9.46
C LYS A 53 -11.56 7.50 9.37
N GLY A 54 -12.71 6.94 9.00
CA GLY A 54 -13.99 7.67 8.93
C GLY A 54 -14.29 8.28 7.57
N VAL A 55 -13.42 8.13 6.57
CA VAL A 55 -13.64 8.75 5.25
C VAL A 55 -14.83 8.10 4.54
N ALA A 56 -15.72 8.94 4.02
CA ALA A 56 -16.93 8.49 3.33
C ALA A 56 -16.60 7.69 2.06
N ARG A 57 -17.40 6.63 1.81
CA ARG A 57 -17.21 5.71 0.68
C ARG A 57 -17.08 6.41 -0.68
N PRO A 58 -17.89 7.43 -1.03
CA PRO A 58 -17.76 8.13 -2.32
C PRO A 58 -16.40 8.83 -2.51
N MET A 59 -15.84 9.42 -1.45
CA MET A 59 -14.53 10.08 -1.49
C MET A 59 -13.40 9.07 -1.67
N ILE A 60 -13.49 7.91 -1.01
CA ILE A 60 -12.55 6.80 -1.20
C ILE A 60 -12.54 6.32 -2.66
N GLU A 61 -13.73 6.18 -3.25
CA GLU A 61 -13.86 5.72 -4.64
C GLU A 61 -13.26 6.71 -5.63
N ARG A 62 -13.55 8.01 -5.47
CA ARG A 62 -12.94 9.09 -6.27
C ARG A 62 -11.42 9.10 -6.16
N ALA A 63 -10.90 9.17 -4.93
CA ALA A 63 -9.45 9.23 -4.69
C ALA A 63 -8.71 8.01 -5.28
N LEU A 64 -9.34 6.84 -5.34
CA LEU A 64 -8.78 5.66 -5.98
C LEU A 64 -8.89 5.70 -7.52
N GLN A 65 -9.98 6.24 -8.07
CA GLN A 65 -10.18 6.37 -9.52
C GLN A 65 -9.11 7.26 -10.16
N ASP A 66 -8.69 8.32 -9.47
CA ASP A 66 -7.73 9.29 -10.00
C ASP A 66 -6.28 8.77 -10.09
N VAL A 67 -6.02 7.57 -9.56
CA VAL A 67 -4.66 7.02 -9.48
C VAL A 67 -4.57 5.67 -10.21
N GLU A 68 -3.88 5.70 -11.35
CA GLU A 68 -3.40 4.50 -12.03
C GLU A 68 -1.99 4.12 -11.52
N VAL A 69 -1.80 2.85 -11.20
CA VAL A 69 -0.50 2.32 -10.77
C VAL A 69 -0.23 0.98 -11.42
N ASP A 70 1.04 0.75 -11.76
CA ASP A 70 1.52 -0.59 -12.11
C ASP A 70 1.66 -1.42 -10.82
N GLU A 71 0.67 -2.26 -10.55
CA GLU A 71 0.65 -3.12 -9.37
C GLU A 71 1.79 -4.14 -9.39
N ASP A 72 2.17 -4.63 -10.56
CA ASP A 72 3.18 -5.67 -10.75
C ASP A 72 4.59 -5.11 -10.48
N ALA A 73 4.94 -3.98 -11.10
CA ALA A 73 6.24 -3.34 -10.90
C ALA A 73 6.47 -2.95 -9.43
N ARG A 74 5.43 -2.45 -8.76
CA ARG A 74 5.49 -2.05 -7.35
C ARG A 74 5.62 -3.24 -6.40
N ALA A 75 4.93 -4.34 -6.70
CA ALA A 75 5.09 -5.58 -5.94
C ALA A 75 6.52 -6.11 -6.06
N ASP A 76 7.09 -6.07 -7.26
CA ASP A 76 8.47 -6.51 -7.53
C ASP A 76 9.49 -5.63 -6.80
N GLU A 77 9.32 -4.31 -6.82
CA GLU A 77 10.18 -3.38 -6.07
C GLU A 77 10.16 -3.69 -4.57
N LEU A 78 8.96 -3.79 -4.00
CA LEU A 78 8.81 -4.07 -2.58
C LEU A 78 9.33 -5.47 -2.21
N ALA A 79 9.15 -6.45 -3.09
CA ALA A 79 9.64 -7.81 -2.90
C ALA A 79 11.18 -7.84 -2.87
N ARG A 80 11.85 -7.18 -3.82
CA ARG A 80 13.32 -7.04 -3.84
C ARG A 80 13.85 -6.40 -2.56
N ALA A 81 13.25 -5.28 -2.14
CA ALA A 81 13.65 -4.58 -0.92
C ALA A 81 13.45 -5.42 0.36
N ARG A 82 12.46 -6.31 0.38
CA ARG A 82 12.22 -7.20 1.52
C ARG A 82 13.09 -8.47 1.49
N ALA A 83 13.39 -9.00 0.31
CA ALA A 83 14.16 -10.23 0.11
C ALA A 83 15.58 -10.14 0.72
N SER A 84 16.22 -8.97 0.67
CA SER A 84 17.52 -8.73 1.32
C SER A 84 17.53 -9.05 2.82
N ARG A 85 16.40 -8.85 3.51
CA ARG A 85 16.23 -9.14 4.94
C ARG A 85 15.88 -10.60 5.24
N LEU A 86 15.77 -11.44 4.22
CA LEU A 86 15.44 -12.86 4.32
C LEU A 86 16.61 -13.75 3.91
N GLN A 87 17.78 -13.16 3.64
CA GLN A 87 19.01 -13.88 3.37
C GLN A 87 19.37 -14.83 4.52
N GLY A 88 19.90 -16.01 4.20
CA GLY A 88 20.25 -17.05 5.17
C GLY A 88 19.10 -17.94 5.62
N LEU A 89 17.85 -17.66 5.22
CA LEU A 89 16.73 -18.57 5.43
C LEU A 89 16.68 -19.63 4.32
N ALA A 90 16.13 -20.81 4.65
CA ALA A 90 15.79 -21.81 3.65
C ALA A 90 14.85 -21.22 2.57
N PRO A 91 15.03 -21.56 1.27
CA PRO A 91 14.29 -20.95 0.17
C PRO A 91 12.77 -20.95 0.36
N GLU A 92 12.19 -22.05 0.83
CA GLU A 92 10.75 -22.21 1.05
C GLU A 92 10.24 -21.33 2.20
N VAL A 93 11.07 -21.12 3.22
CA VAL A 93 10.77 -20.24 4.35
C VAL A 93 10.80 -18.79 3.91
N ALA A 94 11.82 -18.38 3.16
CA ALA A 94 11.92 -17.03 2.59
C ALA A 94 10.71 -16.74 1.69
N TYR A 95 10.38 -17.66 0.78
CA TYR A 95 9.24 -17.53 -0.12
C TYR A 95 7.91 -17.36 0.63
N ARG A 96 7.60 -18.27 1.57
CA ARG A 96 6.36 -18.18 2.37
C ARG A 96 6.26 -16.84 3.10
N ARG A 97 7.35 -16.40 3.76
CA ARG A 97 7.38 -15.13 4.50
C ARG A 97 7.18 -13.93 3.59
N LEU A 98 7.78 -13.95 2.41
CA LEU A 98 7.68 -12.86 1.44
C LEU A 98 6.27 -12.77 0.84
N VAL A 99 5.66 -13.89 0.45
CA VAL A 99 4.26 -13.94 -0.01
C VAL A 99 3.31 -13.42 1.06
N SER A 100 3.45 -13.88 2.32
CA SER A 100 2.59 -13.40 3.41
C SER A 100 2.78 -11.91 3.69
N PHE A 101 4.00 -11.40 3.56
CA PHE A 101 4.28 -9.96 3.70
C PHE A 101 3.58 -9.14 2.62
N LEU A 102 3.69 -9.52 1.35
CA LEU A 102 3.05 -8.83 0.23
C LEU A 102 1.52 -8.91 0.32
N ALA A 103 0.97 -10.05 0.72
CA ALA A 103 -0.47 -10.20 0.95
C ALA A 103 -0.99 -9.25 2.04
N ARG A 104 -0.28 -9.14 3.18
CA ARG A 104 -0.60 -8.15 4.23
C ARG A 104 -0.43 -6.71 3.76
N ARG A 105 0.40 -6.49 2.75
CA ARG A 105 0.55 -5.19 2.10
C ARG A 105 -0.59 -4.85 1.15
N GLY A 106 -1.48 -5.80 0.85
CA GLY A 106 -2.68 -5.60 0.03
C GLY A 106 -2.57 -6.11 -1.40
N TYR A 107 -1.49 -6.81 -1.76
CA TYR A 107 -1.33 -7.37 -3.10
C TYR A 107 -2.16 -8.64 -3.29
N GLN A 108 -2.74 -8.81 -4.48
CA GLN A 108 -3.43 -10.05 -4.84
C GLN A 108 -2.49 -11.25 -4.73
N GLY A 109 -3.01 -12.42 -4.33
CA GLY A 109 -2.20 -13.61 -4.09
C GLY A 109 -1.37 -14.07 -5.30
N THR A 110 -1.87 -13.88 -6.53
CA THR A 110 -1.15 -14.16 -7.78
C THR A 110 0.06 -13.24 -7.95
N VAL A 111 -0.14 -11.92 -7.83
CA VAL A 111 0.91 -10.89 -7.86
C VAL A 111 1.95 -11.13 -6.77
N ALA A 112 1.50 -11.37 -5.53
CA ALA A 112 2.38 -11.63 -4.39
C ALA A 112 3.27 -12.86 -4.60
N ARG A 113 2.72 -13.96 -5.12
CA ARG A 113 3.49 -15.18 -5.42
C ARG A 113 4.50 -14.96 -6.54
N ARG A 114 4.09 -14.29 -7.63
CA ARG A 114 4.98 -13.99 -8.77
C ARG A 114 6.16 -13.11 -8.34
N ALA A 115 5.88 -12.00 -7.66
CA ALA A 115 6.90 -11.07 -7.17
C ALA A 115 7.86 -11.74 -6.17
N ALA A 116 7.33 -12.54 -5.25
CA ALA A 116 8.16 -13.28 -4.30
C ALA A 116 9.07 -14.32 -4.97
N ALA A 117 8.55 -15.06 -5.95
CA ALA A 117 9.34 -16.01 -6.72
C ALA A 117 10.45 -15.31 -7.52
N SER A 118 10.11 -14.19 -8.17
CA SER A 118 11.07 -13.37 -8.93
C SER A 118 12.20 -12.85 -8.04
N ALA A 119 11.86 -12.25 -6.90
CA ALA A 119 12.84 -11.61 -5.99
C ALA A 119 13.78 -12.59 -5.28
N LEU A 120 13.42 -13.88 -5.21
CA LEU A 120 14.22 -14.93 -4.57
C LEU A 120 14.99 -15.78 -5.57
N ARG A 121 14.82 -15.57 -6.88
CA ARG A 121 15.67 -16.22 -7.87
C ARG A 121 17.11 -15.79 -7.63
N PRO A 122 18.08 -16.72 -7.69
CA PRO A 122 19.48 -16.33 -7.74
C PRO A 122 19.63 -15.37 -8.91
N GLN A 123 20.18 -14.18 -8.66
CA GLN A 123 20.65 -13.34 -9.75
C GLN A 123 21.83 -14.12 -10.34
N THR A 124 21.60 -14.85 -11.43
CA THR A 124 22.70 -15.35 -12.25
C THR A 124 23.52 -14.12 -12.59
N GLY A 125 24.70 -14.02 -11.98
CA GLY A 125 25.63 -12.94 -12.23
C GLY A 125 25.82 -12.81 -13.74
N ALA A 126 25.98 -11.56 -14.18
CA ALA A 126 26.42 -11.23 -15.53
C ALA A 126 27.31 -12.33 -16.10
N GLU A 127 26.92 -12.89 -17.26
CA GLU A 127 27.84 -13.64 -18.11
C GLU A 127 29.13 -12.83 -18.18
N GLY A 128 30.19 -13.36 -17.55
CA GLY A 128 31.53 -12.84 -17.73
C GLY A 128 31.83 -12.85 -19.23
N PRO A 129 32.54 -11.85 -19.77
CA PRO A 129 32.88 -11.85 -21.17
C PRO A 129 33.61 -13.15 -21.53
N PRO A 130 33.37 -13.72 -22.74
CA PRO A 130 34.05 -14.93 -23.16
C PRO A 130 35.56 -14.69 -23.09
N GLU A 131 36.26 -15.57 -22.37
CA GLU A 131 37.72 -15.61 -22.39
C GLU A 131 38.20 -15.82 -23.83
N ALA A 132 39.20 -15.03 -24.20
CA ALA A 132 39.76 -14.91 -25.55
C ALA A 132 40.48 -16.18 -26.04
#